data_AF-A0A7X4BNW5-F1
#
_entry.id   AF-A0A7X4BNW5-F1
#
_cell.length_a   1.000
_cell.length_b   1.000
_cell.length_c   1.000
_cell.angle_alpha   90.00
_cell.angle_beta   90.00
_cell.angle_gamma   90.00
#
_symmetry.space_group_name_H-M   'P 1'
#
loop_
_entity.id
_entity.type
_entity.pdbx_description
1 polymer ?
#
loop_
_entity_poly.entity_id
_entity_poly.type
_entity_poly.pdbx_seq_one_letter_code
_entity_poly.pdbx_strand_id
1 'polypeptide(L)'
;METNVFTLPVSLEQVAALIKRMHPQDRQRLLAMVPELIAEAIKQKKLLDDADQTVEQLKQDLLAELSEQPLSSNEPFLGGLTLGQYLELPEMERAKLWDEWSEVALEDIEEVEVRPDALPAR
;
A
#
# COMPACT_ATOMS: atom_id res chain seq x y z
N MET A 1 20.22 42.08 -18.17
CA MET A 1 20.55 40.84 -18.92
C MET A 1 19.53 39.81 -18.48
N GLU A 2 18.56 39.53 -19.34
CA GLU A 2 17.44 38.64 -19.04
C GLU A 2 17.87 37.20 -19.30
N THR A 3 17.97 36.39 -18.24
CA THR A 3 18.17 34.94 -18.35
C THR A 3 16.87 34.31 -18.84
N ASN A 4 16.79 34.14 -20.15
CA ASN A 4 15.69 33.46 -20.82
C ASN A 4 15.79 31.95 -20.51
N VAL A 5 15.09 31.49 -19.48
CA VAL A 5 15.01 30.06 -19.13
C VAL A 5 14.05 29.41 -20.12
N PHE A 6 14.59 28.77 -21.15
CA PHE A 6 13.81 27.93 -22.07
C PHE A 6 13.17 26.77 -21.27
N THR A 7 11.89 26.88 -20.98
CA THR A 7 11.09 25.79 -20.40
C THR A 7 10.71 24.81 -21.51
N LEU A 8 11.63 23.93 -21.89
CA LEU A 8 11.28 22.72 -22.62
C LEU A 8 10.40 21.84 -21.71
N PRO A 9 9.31 21.23 -22.19
CA PRO A 9 8.56 20.25 -21.43
C PRO A 9 9.41 18.98 -21.33
N VAL A 10 10.26 18.90 -20.31
CA VAL A 10 11.07 17.71 -20.06
C VAL A 10 10.22 16.71 -19.28
N SER A 11 10.04 15.51 -19.81
CA SER A 11 9.32 14.47 -19.06
C SER A 11 10.17 13.97 -17.90
N LEU A 12 9.53 13.57 -16.80
CA LEU A 12 10.21 13.03 -15.63
C LEU A 12 11.04 11.79 -15.98
N GLU A 13 10.59 11.02 -16.97
CA GLU A 13 11.27 9.86 -17.54
C GLU A 13 12.58 10.23 -18.26
N GLN A 14 12.59 11.35 -19.01
CA GLN A 14 13.79 11.84 -19.69
C GLN A 14 14.85 12.31 -18.70
N VAL A 15 14.42 13.02 -17.65
CA VAL A 15 15.30 13.44 -16.54
C VAL A 15 15.86 12.22 -15.83
N ALA A 16 15.03 11.23 -15.52
CA ALA A 16 15.46 9.98 -14.90
C ALA A 16 16.44 9.19 -15.79
N ALA A 17 16.20 9.12 -17.09
CA ALA A 17 17.09 8.46 -18.05
C ALA A 17 18.44 9.17 -18.15
N LEU A 18 18.45 10.50 -18.13
CA LEU A 18 19.68 11.30 -18.11
C LEU A 18 20.48 11.04 -16.83
N ILE A 19 19.84 11.12 -15.65
CA ILE A 19 20.50 10.84 -14.37
C ILE A 19 21.05 9.41 -14.34
N LYS A 20 20.31 8.42 -14.86
CA LYS A 20 20.78 7.02 -14.93
C LYS A 20 22.05 6.86 -15.77
N ARG A 21 22.21 7.67 -16.82
CA ARG A 21 23.38 7.67 -17.73
C ARG A 21 24.54 8.53 -17.25
N MET A 22 24.35 9.37 -16.22
CA MET A 22 25.41 10.19 -15.66
C MET A 22 26.51 9.37 -14.99
N HIS A 23 27.73 9.89 -15.02
CA HIS A 23 28.86 9.31 -14.32
C HIS A 23 28.59 9.28 -12.80
N PRO A 24 29.00 8.24 -12.05
CA PRO A 24 28.71 8.12 -10.62
C PRO A 24 29.12 9.33 -9.79
N GLN A 25 30.25 9.96 -10.12
CA GLN A 25 30.75 11.16 -9.43
C GLN A 25 29.84 12.38 -9.62
N ASP A 26 29.26 12.56 -10.81
CA ASP A 26 28.37 13.69 -11.07
C ASP A 26 26.99 13.48 -10.43
N ARG A 27 26.53 12.22 -10.34
CA ARG A 27 25.35 11.89 -9.53
C ARG A 27 25.56 12.21 -8.06
N GLN A 28 26.72 11.88 -7.51
CA GLN A 28 27.06 12.21 -6.12
C GLN A 28 27.12 13.72 -5.89
N ARG A 29 27.66 14.49 -6.84
CA ARG A 29 27.64 15.95 -6.77
C ARG A 29 26.23 16.52 -6.79
N LEU A 30 25.36 16.03 -7.68
CA LEU A 30 23.96 16.44 -7.71
C LEU A 30 23.23 16.16 -6.39
N LEU A 31 23.44 14.96 -5.82
CA LEU A 31 22.87 14.60 -4.52
C LEU A 31 23.42 15.49 -3.40
N ALA A 32 24.72 15.82 -3.42
CA ALA A 32 25.32 16.73 -2.44
C ALA A 32 24.78 18.17 -2.54
N MET A 33 24.27 18.58 -3.70
CA MET A 33 23.67 19.91 -3.89
C MET A 33 22.25 20.03 -3.35
N VAL A 34 21.55 18.90 -3.11
CA VAL A 34 20.15 18.91 -2.67
C VAL A 34 19.97 17.95 -1.48
N PRO A 35 20.49 18.31 -0.30
CA PRO A 35 20.44 17.45 0.88
C PRO A 35 19.00 17.19 1.37
N GLU A 36 18.07 18.11 1.12
CA GLU A 36 16.67 17.95 1.54
C GLU A 36 15.98 16.78 0.83
N LEU A 37 16.28 16.55 -0.45
CA LEU A 37 15.71 15.43 -1.21
C LEU A 37 16.23 14.08 -0.69
N ILE A 38 17.47 14.01 -0.23
CA ILE A 38 18.03 12.80 0.39
C ILE A 38 17.30 12.53 1.70
N ALA A 39 17.12 13.55 2.54
CA ALA A 39 16.42 13.41 3.82
C ALA A 39 14.96 12.96 3.62
N GLU A 40 14.26 13.52 2.65
CA GLU A 40 12.87 13.15 2.34
C GLU A 40 12.78 11.73 1.78
N ALA A 41 13.70 11.33 0.89
CA ALA A 41 13.74 9.96 0.37
C ALA A 41 14.00 8.92 1.48
N ILE A 42 14.87 9.23 2.44
CA ILE A 42 15.13 8.37 3.61
C ILE A 42 13.87 8.26 4.48
N LYS A 43 13.18 9.38 4.72
CA LYS A 43 11.93 9.42 5.51
C LYS A 43 10.82 8.60 4.85
N GLN A 44 10.64 8.74 3.54
CA GLN A 44 9.65 7.98 2.77
C GLN A 44 9.97 6.49 2.79
N LYS A 45 11.24 6.12 2.61
CA LYS A 45 11.66 4.72 2.72
C LYS A 45 11.33 4.15 4.10
N LYS A 46 11.66 4.88 5.16
CA LYS A 46 11.33 4.46 6.54
C LYS A 46 9.82 4.26 6.73
N LEU A 47 9.00 5.17 6.21
CA LEU A 47 7.54 5.06 6.31
C LEU A 47 7.01 3.81 5.58
N LEU A 48 7.59 3.46 4.43
CA LEU A 48 7.27 2.22 3.71
C LEU A 48 7.72 0.99 4.49
N ASP A 49 8.94 1.00 5.02
CA ASP A 49 9.47 -0.10 5.84
C ASP A 49 8.59 -0.30 7.11
N ASP A 50 8.16 0.78 7.76
CA ASP A 50 7.26 0.74 8.92
C ASP A 50 5.85 0.20 8.54
N ALA A 51 5.33 0.55 7.35
CA ALA A 51 4.06 0.03 6.85
C ALA A 51 4.14 -1.47 6.55
N ASP A 52 5.21 -1.93 5.91
CA ASP A 52 5.44 -3.36 5.65
C ASP A 52 5.53 -4.14 6.97
N GLN A 53 6.24 -3.59 7.96
CA GLN A 53 6.32 -4.19 9.30
C GLN A 53 4.95 -4.27 9.98
N THR A 54 4.12 -3.24 9.84
CA THR A 54 2.76 -3.21 10.39
C THR A 54 1.86 -4.27 9.74
N VAL A 55 1.97 -4.45 8.43
CA VAL A 55 1.23 -5.49 7.68
C VAL A 55 1.67 -6.88 8.11
N GLU A 56 2.96 -7.12 8.27
CA GLU A 56 3.48 -8.41 8.74
C GLU A 56 3.06 -8.71 10.18
N GLN A 57 3.04 -7.71 11.06
CA GLN A 57 2.54 -7.87 12.43
C GLN A 57 1.06 -8.25 12.43
N LEU A 58 0.23 -7.56 11.65
CA LEU A 58 -1.19 -7.87 11.52
C LEU A 58 -1.44 -9.28 10.97
N LYS A 59 -0.63 -9.74 10.01
CA LYS A 59 -0.71 -11.12 9.51
C LYS A 59 -0.39 -12.14 10.61
N GLN A 60 0.62 -11.87 11.44
CA GLN A 60 0.98 -12.76 12.55
C GLN A 60 -0.13 -12.81 13.61
N ASP A 61 -0.72 -11.66 13.94
CA ASP A 61 -1.81 -11.57 14.90
C ASP A 61 -3.06 -12.32 14.40
N LEU A 62 -3.41 -12.15 13.11
CA LEU A 62 -4.49 -12.90 12.46
C LEU A 62 -4.23 -14.42 12.45
N LEU A 63 -3.00 -14.84 12.15
CA LEU A 63 -2.64 -16.26 12.18
C LEU A 63 -2.73 -16.81 13.61
N ALA A 64 -2.31 -16.06 14.62
CA ALA A 64 -2.43 -16.47 16.02
C ALA A 64 -3.90 -16.65 16.44
N GLU A 65 -4.79 -15.76 16.01
CA GLU A 65 -6.24 -15.88 16.25
C GLU A 65 -6.85 -17.10 15.52
N LEU A 66 -6.36 -17.41 14.33
CA LEU A 66 -6.78 -18.58 13.54
C LEU A 66 -6.07 -19.89 13.99
N SER A 67 -5.53 -19.95 15.21
CA SER A 67 -4.81 -21.13 15.73
C SER A 67 -3.64 -21.58 14.83
N GLU A 68 -2.92 -20.60 14.26
CA GLU A 68 -1.79 -20.76 13.35
C GLU A 68 -2.12 -21.45 12.01
N GLN A 69 -3.40 -21.60 11.68
CA GLN A 69 -3.82 -22.21 10.43
C GLN A 69 -4.39 -21.17 9.47
N PRO A 70 -3.85 -21.05 8.24
CA PRO A 70 -4.48 -20.24 7.22
C PRO A 70 -5.85 -20.84 6.85
N LEU A 71 -6.79 -19.98 6.46
CA LEU A 71 -8.09 -20.39 5.96
C LEU A 71 -7.93 -21.36 4.77
N SER A 72 -8.63 -22.48 4.83
CA SER A 72 -8.57 -23.49 3.78
C SER A 72 -9.31 -23.03 2.53
N SER A 73 -8.74 -23.27 1.34
CA SER A 73 -9.41 -22.97 0.06
C SER A 73 -10.73 -23.72 -0.13
N ASN A 74 -10.97 -24.80 0.62
CA ASN A 74 -12.20 -25.59 0.58
C ASN A 74 -13.23 -25.18 1.64
N GLU A 75 -12.92 -24.19 2.48
CA GLU A 75 -13.88 -23.68 3.46
C GLU A 75 -15.07 -23.02 2.76
N PRO A 76 -16.31 -23.33 3.19
CA PRO A 76 -17.49 -22.60 2.75
C PRO A 76 -17.34 -21.10 3.01
N PHE A 77 -17.72 -20.30 2.02
CA PHE A 77 -17.59 -18.86 2.00
C PHE A 77 -18.81 -18.21 1.33
N LEU A 78 -18.66 -16.95 0.93
CA LEU A 78 -19.69 -16.10 0.37
C LEU A 78 -20.37 -16.69 -0.88
N GLY A 79 -21.68 -16.47 -1.01
CA GLY A 79 -22.44 -16.89 -2.20
C GLY A 79 -22.54 -18.40 -2.39
N GLY A 80 -22.28 -19.21 -1.35
CA GLY A 80 -22.25 -20.67 -1.45
C GLY A 80 -20.99 -21.22 -2.14
N LEU A 81 -19.98 -20.38 -2.38
CA LEU A 81 -18.69 -20.76 -2.94
C LEU A 81 -17.72 -21.14 -1.82
N THR A 82 -16.68 -21.89 -2.14
CA THR A 82 -15.54 -22.00 -1.23
C THR A 82 -14.64 -20.77 -1.33
N LEU A 83 -13.80 -20.52 -0.32
CA LEU A 83 -12.84 -19.40 -0.34
C LEU A 83 -11.96 -19.43 -1.60
N GLY A 84 -11.47 -20.61 -1.99
CA GLY A 84 -10.66 -20.79 -3.20
C GLY A 84 -11.43 -20.41 -4.47
N GLN A 85 -12.67 -20.88 -4.59
CA GLN A 85 -13.53 -20.57 -5.74
C GLN A 85 -13.83 -19.07 -5.83
N TYR A 86 -14.09 -18.42 -4.68
CA TYR A 86 -14.32 -16.97 -4.62
C TYR A 86 -13.08 -16.18 -5.08
N LEU A 87 -11.88 -16.59 -4.66
CA LEU A 87 -10.63 -15.91 -5.01
C LEU A 87 -10.27 -16.04 -6.50
N GLU A 88 -10.71 -17.12 -7.16
CA GLU A 88 -10.53 -17.34 -8.60
C GLU A 88 -11.46 -16.49 -9.48
N LEU A 89 -12.53 -15.91 -8.92
CA LEU A 89 -13.45 -15.07 -9.68
C LEU A 89 -12.80 -13.75 -10.13
N PRO A 90 -13.21 -13.21 -11.30
CA PRO A 90 -12.89 -11.85 -11.69
C PRO A 90 -13.30 -10.85 -10.60
N GLU A 91 -12.50 -9.79 -10.45
CA GLU A 91 -12.74 -8.74 -9.43
C GLU A 91 -14.16 -8.17 -9.47
N MET A 92 -14.70 -7.95 -10.67
CA MET A 92 -16.06 -7.45 -10.87
C MET A 92 -17.13 -8.42 -10.37
N GLU A 93 -16.91 -9.73 -10.43
CA GLU A 93 -17.85 -10.73 -9.93
C GLU A 93 -17.77 -10.85 -8.40
N ARG A 94 -16.56 -10.77 -7.84
CA ARG A 94 -16.36 -10.68 -6.39
C ARG A 94 -17.04 -9.45 -5.79
N ALA A 95 -16.92 -8.29 -6.45
CA ALA A 95 -17.56 -7.05 -6.03
C ALA A 95 -19.08 -7.18 -5.99
N LYS A 96 -19.71 -7.79 -7.01
CA LYS A 96 -21.16 -8.02 -7.03
C LYS A 96 -21.63 -8.91 -5.88
N LEU A 97 -20.92 -10.01 -5.61
CA LEU A 97 -21.23 -10.89 -4.48
C LEU A 97 -21.12 -10.15 -3.14
N TRP A 98 -20.14 -9.25 -3.04
CA TRP A 98 -19.97 -8.40 -1.86
C TRP A 98 -21.09 -7.37 -1.73
N ASP A 99 -21.46 -6.70 -2.83
CA ASP A 99 -22.54 -5.73 -2.88
C ASP A 99 -23.87 -6.37 -2.46
N GLU A 100 -24.21 -7.54 -3.02
CA GLU A 100 -25.41 -8.32 -2.68
C GLU A 100 -25.44 -8.76 -1.21
N TRP A 101 -24.29 -9.11 -0.63
CA TRP A 101 -24.20 -9.49 0.78
C TRP A 101 -24.24 -8.26 1.71
N SER A 102 -23.67 -7.15 1.26
CA SER A 102 -23.62 -5.87 1.98
C SER A 102 -24.93 -5.07 1.88
N GLU A 103 -25.98 -5.60 1.25
CA GLU A 103 -27.34 -5.05 1.35
C GLU A 103 -27.89 -5.10 2.79
N VAL A 104 -27.15 -5.67 3.76
CA VAL A 104 -27.28 -5.28 5.16
C VAL A 104 -26.93 -3.80 5.26
N ALA A 105 -27.95 -2.96 5.36
CA ALA A 105 -27.79 -1.52 5.51
C ALA A 105 -26.74 -1.26 6.58
N LEU A 106 -25.62 -0.63 6.21
CA LEU A 106 -24.61 -0.16 7.17
C LEU A 106 -25.26 0.70 8.28
N GLU A 107 -26.44 1.26 7.99
CA GLU A 107 -27.34 2.00 8.87
C GLU A 107 -27.94 1.15 10.03
N ASP A 108 -27.98 -0.18 9.90
CA ASP A 108 -28.47 -1.13 10.92
C ASP A 108 -27.34 -1.71 11.79
N ILE A 109 -26.08 -1.42 11.46
CA ILE A 109 -24.92 -1.83 12.24
C ILE A 109 -24.71 -0.80 13.35
N GLU A 110 -24.82 -1.22 14.61
CA GLU A 110 -24.46 -0.37 15.76
C GLU A 110 -22.99 0.05 15.62
N GLU A 111 -22.74 1.32 15.32
CA GLU A 111 -21.40 1.90 15.34
C GLU A 111 -20.85 1.81 16.77
N VAL A 112 -19.94 0.88 16.99
CA VAL A 112 -19.22 0.79 18.26
C VAL A 112 -18.10 1.83 18.24
N GLU A 113 -18.16 2.81 19.15
CA GLU A 113 -17.04 3.71 19.40
C GLU A 113 -15.82 2.90 19.85
N VAL A 114 -14.90 2.67 18.91
CA VAL A 114 -13.60 2.09 19.20
C VAL A 114 -12.79 3.17 19.89
N ARG A 115 -12.56 3.00 21.20
CA ARG A 115 -11.69 3.91 21.94
C ARG A 115 -10.29 3.90 21.31
N PRO A 116 -9.56 5.03 21.29
CA PRO A 116 -8.23 5.12 20.66
C PRO A 116 -7.18 4.18 21.29
N ASP A 117 -7.47 3.54 22.42
CA ASP A 117 -6.67 2.54 23.12
C ASP A 117 -7.16 1.08 22.91
N ALA A 118 -8.19 0.85 22.10
CA ALA A 118 -8.77 -0.48 21.86
C ALA A 118 -7.88 -1.39 21.03
N LEU A 119 -6.96 -0.82 20.25
CA LEU A 119 -5.79 -1.52 19.76
C LEU A 119 -4.64 -1.18 20.71
N PRO A 120 -4.02 -2.15 21.41
CA PRO A 120 -2.84 -1.86 22.18
C PRO A 120 -1.77 -1.35 21.21
N ALA A 121 -1.37 -0.09 21.35
CA ALA A 121 -0.17 0.40 20.71
C ALA A 121 1.00 -0.48 21.17
N ARG A 122 1.47 -1.35 20.28
CA ARG A 122 2.69 -2.15 20.46
C ARG A 122 3.61 -1.93 19.28
#